data_AF-A0A117NKG4-F1
#
_entry.id   AF-A0A117NKG4-F1
#
_cell.length_a   1.000
_cell.length_b   1.000
_cell.length_c   1.000
_cell.angle_alpha   90.00
_cell.angle_beta   90.00
_cell.angle_gamma   90.00
#
_symmetry.space_group_name_H-M   'P 1'
#
loop_
_entity.id
_entity.type
_entity.pdbx_description
1 polymer ?
#
loop_
_entity_poly.entity_id
_entity_poly.type
_entity_poly.pdbx_seq_one_letter_code
_entity_poly.pdbx_strand_id
1 'polypeptide(L)'
;MNSGSIVPANPADGTKGQVVYDTVVNSAGCSGASDTLECLRGLDYTKFLNATTSVPGILGYNSVAESCLPCPDDTVLTELPEQLVIQGKYASVPFILCSQADEGTVFSLFRNNLTTADHIVDYLHNLVFFDASRQQITELVATYQDIKADGSPFCTLSLYNYCPQ
;
A
#
# COMPACT_ATOMS: atom_id res chain seq x y z
N MET A 1 -17.41 -3.66 8.85
CA MET A 1 -16.09 -3.52 8.19
C MET A 1 -15.50 -4.91 8.08
N ASN A 2 -15.47 -5.46 6.87
CA ASN A 2 -14.88 -6.78 6.62
C ASN A 2 -13.52 -6.55 5.96
N SER A 3 -12.45 -6.95 6.62
CA SER A 3 -11.09 -6.94 6.07
C SER A 3 -10.54 -5.54 5.76
N GLY A 4 -10.60 -4.63 6.73
CA GLY A 4 -10.00 -3.30 6.62
C GLY A 4 -10.70 -2.25 7.49
N SER A 5 -9.93 -1.27 7.96
CA SER A 5 -10.47 -0.12 8.70
C SER A 5 -9.58 1.11 8.50
N ILE A 6 -8.59 1.30 9.37
CA ILE A 6 -7.68 2.44 9.37
C ILE A 6 -6.47 2.10 8.51
N VAL A 7 -6.14 2.98 7.57
CA VAL A 7 -4.93 2.89 6.74
C VAL A 7 -4.15 4.20 6.92
N PRO A 8 -3.08 4.21 7.74
CA PRO A 8 -2.17 5.36 7.78
C PRO A 8 -1.61 5.63 6.39
N ALA A 9 -1.73 6.86 5.93
CA ALA A 9 -1.33 7.27 4.59
C ALA A 9 -0.70 8.66 4.65
N ASN A 10 0.33 8.88 3.84
CA ASN A 10 0.94 10.20 3.73
C ASN A 10 0.02 11.17 2.98
N PRO A 11 0.21 12.48 3.16
CA PRO A 11 -0.60 13.50 2.47
C PRO A 11 -0.66 13.28 0.96
N ALA A 12 -1.79 13.67 0.36
CA ALA A 12 -2.04 13.49 -1.08
C ALA A 12 -1.01 14.21 -1.97
N ASP A 13 -0.47 15.33 -1.50
CA ASP A 13 0.61 16.11 -2.12
C ASP A 13 2.01 15.70 -1.67
N GLY A 14 2.14 14.61 -0.90
CA GLY A 14 3.41 14.05 -0.46
C GLY A 14 4.17 13.33 -1.59
N THR A 15 5.41 12.95 -1.30
CA THR A 15 6.35 12.34 -2.28
C THR A 15 5.75 11.17 -3.06
N LYS A 16 5.02 10.25 -2.40
CA LYS A 16 4.41 9.10 -3.09
C LYS A 16 3.31 9.52 -4.07
N GLY A 17 2.39 10.38 -3.63
CA GLY A 17 1.31 10.89 -4.46
C GLY A 17 1.85 11.63 -5.68
N GLN A 18 2.87 12.47 -5.47
CA GLN A 18 3.52 13.20 -6.56
C GLN A 18 4.22 12.29 -7.57
N VAL A 19 4.98 11.27 -7.11
CA VAL A 19 5.63 10.31 -8.02
C VAL A 19 4.61 9.55 -8.87
N VAL A 20 3.47 9.16 -8.29
CA VAL A 20 2.38 8.52 -9.04
C VAL A 20 1.80 9.50 -10.07
N TYR A 21 1.49 10.73 -9.65
CA TYR A 21 0.96 11.77 -10.55
C TYR A 21 1.91 12.04 -11.72
N ASP A 22 3.19 12.24 -11.45
CA ASP A 22 4.21 12.52 -12.46
C ASP A 22 4.37 11.34 -13.42
N THR A 23 4.30 10.10 -12.93
CA THR A 23 4.34 8.89 -13.77
C THR A 23 3.17 8.86 -14.74
N VAL A 24 1.97 9.20 -14.28
CA VAL A 24 0.77 9.29 -15.12
C VAL A 24 0.91 10.43 -16.15
N VAL A 25 1.33 11.63 -15.72
CA VAL A 25 1.57 12.77 -16.62
C VAL A 25 2.58 12.44 -17.71
N ASN A 26 3.68 11.77 -17.33
CA ASN A 26 4.71 11.33 -18.26
C ASN A 26 4.17 10.29 -19.25
N SER A 27 3.45 9.28 -18.76
CA SER A 27 2.85 8.23 -19.58
C SER A 27 1.80 8.77 -20.56
N ALA A 28 1.09 9.83 -20.15
CA ALA A 28 0.13 10.55 -20.97
C ALA A 28 0.75 11.45 -22.05
N GLY A 29 2.05 11.76 -21.94
CA GLY A 29 2.71 12.76 -22.77
C GLY A 29 2.30 14.20 -22.43
N CYS A 30 1.92 14.45 -21.17
CA CYS A 30 1.48 15.77 -20.68
C CYS A 30 2.57 16.57 -19.97
N SER A 31 3.80 16.06 -19.83
CA SER A 31 4.87 16.66 -19.00
C SER A 31 5.32 18.06 -19.45
N GLY A 32 5.12 18.41 -20.71
CA GLY A 32 5.45 19.73 -21.25
C GLY A 32 4.32 20.76 -21.17
N ALA A 33 3.14 20.37 -20.66
CA ALA A 33 2.00 21.27 -20.54
C ALA A 33 2.21 22.27 -19.40
N SER A 34 1.75 23.52 -19.59
CA SER A 34 1.73 24.53 -18.53
C SER A 34 0.75 24.18 -17.41
N ASP A 35 -0.32 23.45 -17.74
CA ASP A 35 -1.27 22.86 -16.81
C ASP A 35 -1.39 21.37 -17.15
N THR A 36 -0.67 20.54 -16.40
CA THR A 36 -0.61 19.10 -16.61
C THR A 36 -1.94 18.42 -16.29
N LEU A 37 -2.71 18.96 -15.35
CA LEU A 37 -4.01 18.39 -14.97
C LEU A 37 -5.06 18.67 -16.05
N GLU A 38 -5.09 19.88 -16.61
CA GLU A 38 -5.97 20.19 -17.73
C GLU A 38 -5.59 19.40 -18.99
N CYS A 39 -4.28 19.22 -19.23
CA CYS A 39 -3.82 18.32 -20.30
C CYS A 39 -4.37 16.90 -20.14
N LEU A 40 -4.32 16.34 -18.93
CA LEU A 40 -4.86 15.01 -18.64
C LEU A 40 -6.38 14.92 -18.90
N ARG A 41 -7.15 15.95 -18.51
CA ARG A 41 -8.61 15.99 -18.73
C ARG A 41 -8.99 16.05 -20.21
N GLY A 42 -8.14 16.66 -21.04
CA GLY A 42 -8.36 16.78 -22.49
C GLY A 42 -8.02 15.53 -23.30
N LEU A 43 -7.51 14.45 -22.68
CA LEU A 43 -7.13 13.23 -23.39
C LEU A 43 -8.34 12.38 -23.79
N ASP A 44 -8.21 11.65 -24.90
CA ASP A 44 -9.11 10.55 -25.21
C ASP A 44 -9.10 9.50 -24.09
N TYR A 45 -10.26 8.91 -23.81
CA TYR A 45 -10.45 7.91 -22.76
C TYR A 45 -9.36 6.82 -22.75
N THR A 46 -9.10 6.19 -23.90
CA THR A 46 -8.14 5.07 -23.99
C THR A 46 -6.72 5.54 -23.65
N LYS A 47 -6.37 6.77 -24.03
CA LYS A 47 -5.06 7.33 -23.74
C LYS A 47 -4.92 7.63 -22.25
N PHE A 48 -5.95 8.19 -21.63
CA PHE A 48 -5.98 8.43 -20.18
C PHE A 48 -5.99 7.11 -19.37
N LEU A 49 -6.75 6.11 -19.80
CA LEU A 49 -6.76 4.78 -19.20
C LEU A 49 -5.35 4.18 -19.20
N ASN A 50 -4.69 4.14 -20.36
CA ASN A 50 -3.34 3.57 -20.46
C ASN A 50 -2.32 4.32 -19.59
N ALA A 51 -2.46 5.65 -19.46
CA ALA A 51 -1.60 6.46 -18.61
C ALA A 51 -1.84 6.21 -17.12
N THR A 52 -3.10 6.07 -16.69
CA THR A 52 -3.45 5.82 -15.28
C THR A 52 -3.17 4.39 -14.83
N THR A 53 -3.11 3.43 -15.76
CA THR A 53 -2.75 2.03 -15.47
C THR A 53 -1.27 1.72 -15.71
N SER A 54 -0.42 2.72 -15.96
CA SER A 54 1.03 2.51 -16.13
C SER A 54 1.79 2.34 -14.81
N VAL A 55 1.17 2.72 -13.69
CA VAL A 55 1.71 2.60 -12.34
C VAL A 55 1.53 1.18 -11.78
N PRO A 56 2.32 0.76 -10.78
CA PRO A 56 2.21 -0.58 -10.21
C PRO A 56 0.81 -0.87 -9.65
N GLY A 57 0.28 -2.05 -10.01
CA GLY A 57 -0.99 -2.57 -9.50
C GLY A 57 -0.83 -3.50 -8.29
N ILE A 58 -1.96 -3.78 -7.61
CA ILE A 58 -2.00 -4.58 -6.38
C ILE A 58 -1.61 -6.06 -6.59
N LEU A 59 -1.86 -6.62 -7.77
CA LEU A 59 -1.46 -8.00 -8.14
C LEU A 59 -0.08 -8.00 -8.81
N GLY A 60 0.93 -7.58 -8.06
CA GLY A 60 2.31 -7.48 -8.53
C GLY A 60 3.30 -7.37 -7.38
N TYR A 61 4.57 -7.09 -7.70
CA TYR A 61 5.64 -6.98 -6.70
C TYR A 61 5.35 -5.91 -5.64
N ASN A 62 4.76 -4.77 -6.04
CA ASN A 62 4.42 -3.71 -5.10
C ASN A 62 3.33 -4.13 -4.11
N SER A 63 2.43 -5.02 -4.53
CA SER A 63 1.37 -5.57 -3.67
C SER A 63 0.55 -4.44 -3.02
N VAL A 64 0.27 -4.54 -1.72
CA VAL A 64 -0.47 -3.56 -0.93
C VAL A 64 0.22 -2.19 -0.77
N ALA A 65 1.42 -1.99 -1.33
CA ALA A 65 1.99 -0.66 -1.51
C ALA A 65 1.31 0.04 -2.71
N GLU A 66 0.04 0.36 -2.53
CA GLU A 66 -0.85 0.83 -3.59
C GLU A 66 -0.44 2.20 -4.15
N SER A 67 -0.58 2.38 -5.45
CA SER A 67 -0.31 3.65 -6.13
C SER A 67 -1.42 4.67 -5.91
N CYS A 68 -2.66 4.22 -5.71
CA CYS A 68 -3.83 5.08 -5.54
C CYS A 68 -4.64 4.60 -4.33
N LEU A 69 -4.72 5.43 -3.28
CA LEU A 69 -5.48 5.18 -2.07
C LEU A 69 -5.98 6.51 -1.49
N PRO A 70 -6.94 6.50 -0.54
CA PRO A 70 -7.30 7.70 0.19
C PRO A 70 -6.10 8.25 0.99
N CYS A 71 -5.78 9.52 0.77
CA CYS A 71 -4.69 10.23 1.44
C CYS A 71 -5.24 11.51 2.10
N PRO A 72 -4.67 11.99 3.21
CA PRO A 72 -5.05 13.26 3.79
C PRO A 72 -4.94 14.42 2.80
N ASP A 73 -5.93 15.31 2.81
CA ASP A 73 -6.07 16.45 1.89
C ASP A 73 -6.53 17.74 2.61
N ASP A 74 -6.50 17.73 3.95
CA ASP A 74 -6.91 18.81 4.85
C ASP A 74 -8.40 19.22 4.78
N THR A 75 -9.21 18.62 3.89
CA THR A 75 -10.64 18.96 3.73
C THR A 75 -11.58 17.76 3.89
N VAL A 76 -11.42 16.72 3.07
CA VAL A 76 -12.21 15.49 3.11
C VAL A 76 -11.61 14.56 4.15
N LEU A 77 -10.33 14.23 4.02
CA LEU A 77 -9.57 13.55 5.06
C LEU A 77 -8.63 14.57 5.74
N THR A 78 -9.14 15.16 6.81
CA THR A 78 -8.52 16.35 7.45
C THR A 78 -7.20 16.10 8.19
N GLU A 79 -6.85 14.83 8.45
CA GLU A 79 -5.62 14.44 9.13
C GLU A 79 -5.36 12.95 8.85
N LEU A 80 -4.22 12.43 9.32
CA LEU A 80 -3.91 11.01 9.27
C LEU A 80 -5.03 10.17 9.92
N PRO A 81 -5.52 9.10 9.27
CA PRO A 81 -6.65 8.31 9.77
C PRO A 81 -6.52 7.82 11.21
N GLU A 82 -5.33 7.42 11.64
CA GLU A 82 -5.08 6.98 13.02
C GLU A 82 -5.17 8.13 14.03
N GLN A 83 -4.78 9.34 13.65
CA GLN A 83 -4.92 10.53 14.51
C GLN A 83 -6.37 10.93 14.67
N LEU A 84 -7.18 10.84 13.60
CA LEU A 84 -8.61 11.10 13.66
C LEU A 84 -9.30 10.14 14.64
N VAL A 85 -8.91 8.87 14.65
CA VAL A 85 -9.47 7.88 15.59
C VAL A 85 -9.01 8.16 17.03
N ILE A 86 -7.72 8.44 17.26
CA ILE A 86 -7.20 8.78 18.60
C ILE A 86 -7.92 10.01 19.17
N GLN A 87 -8.22 10.99 18.34
CA GLN A 87 -8.88 12.23 18.74
C GLN A 87 -10.42 12.12 18.80
N GLY A 88 -11.00 10.98 18.42
CA GLY A 88 -12.46 10.79 18.36
C GLY A 88 -13.14 11.62 17.26
N LYS A 89 -12.39 12.08 16.24
CA LYS A 89 -12.86 12.88 15.10
C LYS A 89 -13.43 11.98 14.00
N TYR A 90 -14.43 11.18 14.34
CA TYR A 90 -15.16 10.35 13.39
C TYR A 90 -16.61 10.21 13.86
N ALA A 91 -17.50 9.81 12.96
CA ALA A 91 -18.86 9.47 13.36
C ALA A 91 -18.86 8.16 14.16
N SER A 92 -18.97 8.28 15.49
CA SER A 92 -19.01 7.12 16.38
C SER A 92 -20.40 6.47 16.35
N VAL A 93 -20.53 5.42 15.55
CA VAL A 93 -21.75 4.61 15.40
C VAL A 93 -21.46 3.16 15.81
N PRO A 94 -22.45 2.38 16.25
CA PRO A 94 -22.25 0.94 16.45
C PRO A 94 -21.82 0.25 15.16
N PHE A 95 -20.74 -0.52 15.20
CA PHE A 95 -20.24 -1.27 14.04
C PHE A 95 -19.72 -2.65 14.43
N ILE A 96 -19.65 -3.54 13.44
CA ILE A 96 -18.99 -4.85 13.52
C ILE A 96 -17.76 -4.79 12.62
N LEU A 97 -16.62 -5.27 13.12
CA LEU A 97 -15.37 -5.39 12.39
C LEU A 97 -14.88 -6.83 12.44
N CYS A 98 -14.45 -7.37 11.30
CA CYS A 98 -13.86 -8.70 11.20
C CYS A 98 -12.74 -8.76 10.15
N SER A 99 -11.94 -9.82 10.23
CA SER A 99 -10.88 -10.17 9.28
C SER A 99 -10.96 -11.65 8.95
N GLN A 100 -10.43 -12.03 7.79
CA GLN A 100 -10.13 -13.42 7.47
C GLN A 100 -8.90 -13.86 8.25
N ALA A 101 -8.74 -15.18 8.47
CA ALA A 101 -7.55 -15.69 9.16
C ALA A 101 -6.26 -15.39 8.38
N ASP A 102 -6.33 -15.48 7.05
CA ASP A 102 -5.16 -15.51 6.16
C ASP A 102 -5.15 -14.36 5.13
N GLU A 103 -5.49 -13.13 5.56
CA GLU A 103 -5.63 -11.93 4.69
C GLU A 103 -4.41 -11.71 3.77
N GLY A 104 -3.21 -11.95 4.28
CA GLY A 104 -1.96 -11.67 3.58
C GLY A 104 -1.60 -12.65 2.47
N THR A 105 -2.20 -13.85 2.44
CA THR A 105 -1.76 -14.95 1.56
C THR A 105 -1.86 -14.61 0.08
N VAL A 106 -2.97 -14.02 -0.36
CA VAL A 106 -3.15 -13.64 -1.77
C VAL A 106 -2.12 -12.60 -2.21
N PHE A 107 -1.77 -11.69 -1.30
CA PHE A 107 -0.86 -10.59 -1.58
C PHE A 107 0.61 -11.02 -1.58
N SER A 108 0.97 -12.14 -0.93
CA SER A 108 2.35 -12.66 -0.92
C SER A 108 2.71 -13.45 -2.19
N LEU A 109 1.73 -13.94 -2.96
CA LEU A 109 1.97 -14.80 -4.15
C LEU A 109 2.80 -14.14 -5.27
N PHE A 110 2.83 -12.82 -5.33
CA PHE A 110 3.50 -12.06 -6.40
C PHE A 110 4.93 -11.62 -6.02
N ARG A 111 5.48 -12.13 -4.91
CA ARG A 111 6.77 -11.71 -4.31
C ARG A 111 7.68 -12.89 -3.96
N ASN A 112 7.81 -13.84 -4.88
CA ASN A 112 8.57 -15.09 -4.68
C ASN A 112 10.09 -14.89 -4.47
N ASN A 113 10.61 -13.67 -4.68
CA ASN A 113 12.00 -13.31 -4.44
C ASN A 113 12.28 -12.86 -3.00
N LEU A 114 11.25 -12.62 -2.18
CA LEU A 114 11.41 -12.22 -0.77
C LEU A 114 11.56 -13.45 0.14
N THR A 115 12.74 -14.07 0.11
CA THR A 115 13.02 -15.34 0.81
C THR A 115 13.81 -15.19 2.12
N THR A 116 14.32 -13.99 2.43
CA THR A 116 15.10 -13.73 3.66
C THR A 116 14.51 -12.56 4.44
N ALA A 117 14.81 -12.49 5.74
CA ALA A 117 14.42 -11.35 6.57
C ALA A 117 14.94 -10.02 6.01
N ASP A 118 16.18 -10.01 5.51
CA ASP A 118 16.77 -8.81 4.89
C ASP A 118 16.02 -8.36 3.64
N HIS A 119 15.58 -9.30 2.77
CA HIS A 119 14.76 -8.97 1.61
C HIS A 119 13.43 -8.33 2.03
N ILE A 120 12.80 -8.84 3.09
CA ILE A 120 11.54 -8.29 3.63
C ILE A 120 11.79 -6.89 4.21
N VAL A 121 12.86 -6.70 4.98
CA VAL A 121 13.24 -5.40 5.55
C VAL A 121 13.48 -4.38 4.43
N ASP A 122 14.21 -4.75 3.38
CA ASP A 122 14.45 -3.89 2.23
C ASP A 122 13.15 -3.51 1.52
N TYR A 123 12.27 -4.48 1.28
CA TYR A 123 10.98 -4.25 0.64
C TYR A 123 10.10 -3.31 1.48
N LEU A 124 9.95 -3.58 2.77
CA LEU A 124 9.11 -2.78 3.67
C LEU A 124 9.66 -1.36 3.84
N HIS A 125 10.97 -1.20 4.04
CA HIS A 125 11.58 0.12 4.22
C HIS A 125 11.54 0.98 2.96
N ASN A 126 11.90 0.42 1.81
CA ASN A 126 12.04 1.20 0.58
C ASN A 126 10.70 1.49 -0.12
N LEU A 127 9.70 0.60 0.03
CA LEU A 127 8.45 0.70 -0.71
C LEU A 127 7.25 1.05 0.17
N VAL A 128 7.13 0.42 1.34
CA VAL A 128 5.92 0.51 2.16
C VAL A 128 6.03 1.68 3.15
N PHE A 129 7.06 1.67 4.00
CA PHE A 129 7.21 2.56 5.15
C PHE A 129 8.46 3.44 5.03
N PHE A 130 8.41 4.43 4.13
CA PHE A 130 9.56 5.29 3.86
C PHE A 130 9.97 6.20 5.03
N ASP A 131 9.03 6.52 5.94
CA ASP A 131 9.30 7.32 7.14
C ASP A 131 9.84 6.48 8.30
N ALA A 132 9.74 5.15 8.23
CA ALA A 132 10.24 4.27 9.26
C ALA A 132 11.74 4.03 9.09
N SER A 133 12.48 4.11 10.18
CA SER A 133 13.90 3.75 10.16
C SER A 133 14.07 2.27 9.84
N ARG A 134 15.18 1.92 9.18
CA ARG A 134 15.51 0.51 8.91
C ARG A 134 15.50 -0.33 10.19
N GLN A 135 15.98 0.23 11.31
CA GLN A 135 15.97 -0.44 12.60
C GLN A 135 14.55 -0.82 13.05
N GLN A 136 13.59 0.11 12.97
CA GLN A 136 12.19 -0.17 13.33
C GLN A 136 11.59 -1.28 12.46
N ILE A 137 11.91 -1.29 11.15
CA ILE A 137 11.45 -2.34 10.24
C ILE A 137 12.10 -3.69 10.56
N THR A 138 13.40 -3.71 10.87
CA THR A 138 14.10 -4.92 11.31
C THR A 138 13.50 -5.47 12.60
N GLU A 139 13.23 -4.62 13.59
CA GLU A 139 12.57 -5.00 14.84
C GLU A 139 11.16 -5.56 14.61
N LEU A 140 10.39 -4.94 13.70
CA LEU A 140 9.07 -5.43 13.29
C LEU A 140 9.16 -6.83 12.64
N VAL A 141 10.03 -7.00 11.65
CA VAL A 141 10.20 -8.29 10.96
C VAL A 141 10.68 -9.37 11.94
N ALA A 142 11.51 -9.01 12.92
CA ALA A 142 11.98 -9.92 13.95
C ALA A 142 10.86 -10.44 14.89
N THR A 143 9.63 -9.93 14.81
CA THR A 143 8.50 -10.49 15.58
C THR A 143 7.90 -11.77 15.00
N TYR A 144 8.26 -12.13 13.75
CA TYR A 144 7.84 -13.37 13.08
C TYR A 144 9.07 -14.26 12.87
N GLN A 145 9.26 -15.29 13.71
CA GLN A 145 10.51 -16.06 13.78
C GLN A 145 10.39 -17.49 13.27
N ASP A 146 9.25 -18.14 13.48
CA ASP A 146 9.06 -19.55 13.11
C ASP A 146 7.92 -19.67 12.10
N ILE A 147 8.25 -19.99 10.84
CA ILE A 147 7.25 -20.16 9.78
C ILE A 147 6.17 -21.21 10.09
N LYS A 148 6.46 -22.21 10.94
CA LYS A 148 5.48 -23.23 11.33
C LYS A 148 4.46 -22.72 12.35
N ALA A 149 4.86 -21.76 13.18
CA ALA A 149 4.03 -21.20 14.25
C ALA A 149 3.40 -19.86 13.84
N ASP A 150 4.17 -19.02 13.15
CA ASP A 150 3.87 -17.62 12.84
C ASP A 150 3.46 -17.43 11.36
N GLY A 151 3.63 -18.44 10.52
CA GLY A 151 3.32 -18.39 9.09
C GLY A 151 1.83 -18.55 8.77
N SER A 152 1.43 -18.00 7.63
CA SER A 152 0.11 -18.19 7.03
C SER A 152 0.22 -19.05 5.76
N PRO A 153 -0.65 -20.08 5.55
CA PRO A 153 -1.91 -20.33 6.26
C PRO A 153 -1.74 -20.73 7.73
N PHE A 154 -2.46 -20.06 8.63
CA PHE A 154 -2.30 -20.30 10.05
C PHE A 154 -2.85 -21.68 10.43
N CYS A 155 -2.30 -22.27 11.50
CA CYS A 155 -2.72 -23.59 12.02
C CYS A 155 -2.55 -24.77 11.05
N THR A 156 -1.75 -24.64 9.99
CA THR A 156 -1.42 -25.74 9.06
C THR A 156 0.01 -26.27 9.20
N LEU A 157 0.80 -25.74 10.15
CA LEU A 157 2.21 -26.05 10.36
C LEU A 157 3.03 -25.81 9.07
N SER A 158 3.62 -26.87 8.51
CA SER A 158 4.41 -26.78 7.27
C SER A 158 3.59 -27.05 6.00
N LEU A 159 2.28 -27.31 6.11
CA LEU A 159 1.43 -27.54 4.95
C LEU A 159 1.08 -26.22 4.27
N TYR A 160 1.06 -26.23 2.93
CA TYR A 160 0.67 -25.11 2.07
C TYR A 160 1.59 -23.88 2.13
N ASN A 161 2.81 -24.02 2.65
CA ASN A 161 3.80 -22.97 2.53
C ASN A 161 4.23 -22.80 1.06
N TYR A 162 3.91 -21.65 0.47
CA TYR A 162 4.13 -21.37 -0.95
C TYR A 162 5.55 -20.88 -1.26
N CYS A 163 6.16 -20.11 -0.34
CA CYS A 163 7.50 -19.57 -0.53
C CYS A 163 8.51 -20.37 0.28
N PRO A 164 9.57 -20.91 -0.35
CA PRO A 164 10.71 -21.43 0.40
C PRO A 164 11.42 -20.25 1.07
N GLN A 165 11.54 -20.30 2.39
CA GLN A 165 12.51 -19.52 3.15
C GLN A 165 13.77 -20.36 3.32
#